data_AF-A0A949AEW3-F1
#
_entry.id   AF-A0A949AEW3-F1
#
_cell.length_a   1.000
_cell.length_b   1.000
_cell.length_c   1.000
_cell.angle_alpha   90.00
_cell.angle_beta   90.00
_cell.angle_gamma   90.00
#
_symmetry.space_group_name_H-M   'P 1'
#
loop_
_entity.id
_entity.type
_entity.pdbx_description
1 polymer ?
#
loop_
_entity_poly.entity_id
_entity_poly.type
_entity_poly.pdbx_seq_one_letter_code
_entity_poly.pdbx_strand_id
1 'polypeptide(L)' 'MNKTDKPRLFLIDAHALCYRAFFAIRELATSKGQATNAVYGFCNILRKILREHKPDYLA' A
#
# COMPACT_ATOMS: atom_id res chain seq x y z
N MET A 1 -30.28 6.99 -8.52
CA MET A 1 -29.00 6.55 -7.94
C MET A 1 -29.29 5.32 -7.09
N ASN A 2 -28.91 4.13 -7.52
CA ASN A 2 -29.28 2.89 -6.84
C ASN A 2 -28.64 2.84 -5.44
N LYS A 3 -29.48 2.81 -4.39
CA LYS A 3 -29.10 2.61 -2.99
C LYS A 3 -28.88 1.11 -2.74
N THR A 4 -27.68 0.57 -2.96
CA THR A 4 -27.36 -0.80 -2.49
C THR A 4 -25.89 -1.08 -2.16
N ASP A 5 -24.95 -0.14 -2.32
CA ASP A 5 -23.56 -0.38 -1.90
C ASP A 5 -23.32 0.20 -0.50
N LYS A 6 -23.12 -0.68 0.48
CA LYS A 6 -22.69 -0.28 1.82
C LYS A 6 -21.27 0.29 1.72
N PRO A 7 -20.97 1.43 2.37
CA PRO A 7 -19.62 1.96 2.37
C PRO A 7 -18.61 0.94 2.90
N ARG A 8 -17.45 0.84 2.24
CA ARG A 8 -16.39 -0.13 2.53
C ARG A 8 -15.20 0.57 3.18
N LEU A 9 -14.87 0.15 4.40
CA LEU A 9 -13.64 0.52 5.09
C LEU A 9 -12.58 -0.56 4.88
N PHE A 10 -11.40 -0.14 4.45
CA PHE A 10 -10.22 -0.99 4.37
C PHE A 10 -9.27 -0.63 5.50
N LEU A 11 -8.96 -1.62 6.34
CA LEU A 11 -8.00 -1.50 7.44
C LEU A 11 -6.63 -2.02 6.99
N ILE A 12 -5.59 -1.21 7.17
CA ILE A 12 -4.25 -1.52 6.71
C ILE A 12 -3.29 -1.65 7.88
N ASP A 13 -2.69 -2.83 8.04
CA ASP A 13 -1.50 -3.01 8.89
C ASP A 13 -0.26 -2.51 8.14
N ALA A 14 0.07 -1.24 8.34
CA ALA A 14 1.20 -0.59 7.69
C ALA A 14 2.55 -1.19 8.10
N HIS A 15 2.70 -1.61 9.36
CA HIS A 15 3.96 -2.17 9.86
C HIS A 15 4.25 -3.51 9.19
N ALA A 16 3.28 -4.44 9.18
CA ALA A 16 3.44 -5.72 8.51
C ALA A 16 3.68 -5.56 6.99
N LEU A 17 3.00 -4.61 6.34
CA LEU A 17 3.20 -4.33 4.92
C LEU A 17 4.58 -3.75 4.60
N CYS A 18 5.07 -2.80 5.40
CA CYS A 18 6.42 -2.26 5.25
C CYS A 18 7.48 -3.35 5.44
N TYR A 19 7.30 -4.23 6.42
CA TYR A 19 8.19 -5.39 6.63
C TYR A 19 8.19 -6.31 5.40
N ARG A 20 7.02 -6.70 4.90
CA ARG A 20 6.93 -7.52 3.67
C ARG A 20 7.57 -6.83 2.46
N ALA A 21 7.31 -5.54 2.26
CA ALA A 21 7.89 -4.76 1.17
C ALA A 21 9.41 -4.69 1.25
N PHE A 22 9.96 -4.52 2.46
CA PHE A 22 11.40 -4.49 2.71
C PHE A 22 12.09 -5.78 2.27
N PHE A 23 11.55 -6.95 2.63
CA PHE A 23 12.15 -8.23 2.26
C PHE A 23 11.82 -8.70 0.83
N ALA A 24 10.71 -8.23 0.25
CA ALA A 24 10.32 -8.59 -1.11
C ALA A 24 11.14 -7.88 -2.20
N ILE A 25 11.56 -6.63 -1.94
CA ILE A 25 12.25 -5.79 -2.93
C ILE A 25 13.71 -5.60 -2.49
N ARG A 26 14.63 -6.24 -3.23
CA ARG A 26 16.07 -6.14 -3.00
C ARG A 26 16.68 -4.99 -3.81
N GLU A 27 17.77 -4.41 -3.29
CA GLU A 27 18.65 -3.46 -3.99
C GLU A 27 17.98 -2.16 -4.49
N LEU A 28 16.86 -1.76 -3.89
CA LEU A 28 16.26 -0.45 -4.19
C LEU A 28 16.73 0.61 -3.20
N ALA A 29 17.54 1.54 -3.72
CA ALA A 29 18.07 2.68 -2.98
C ALA A 29 18.08 3.96 -3.83
N THR A 30 18.18 5.10 -3.18
CA THR A 30 18.46 6.39 -3.83
C THR A 30 19.88 6.42 -4.41
N SER A 31 20.19 7.43 -5.22
CA SER A 31 21.56 7.67 -5.74
C SER A 31 22.62 7.88 -4.63
N LYS A 32 22.20 8.20 -3.40
CA LYS A 32 23.07 8.32 -2.23
C LYS A 32 23.19 7.02 -1.43
N GLY A 33 22.62 5.91 -1.92
CA GLY A 33 22.66 4.60 -1.24
C GLY A 33 21.63 4.41 -0.13
N GLN A 34 20.79 5.40 0.18
CA GLN A 34 19.72 5.25 1.17
C GLN A 34 18.65 4.28 0.66
N ALA A 35 18.38 3.21 1.41
CA ALA A 35 17.36 2.22 1.06
C ALA A 35 15.95 2.84 1.03
N THR A 36 15.18 2.50 0.00
CA THR A 36 13.81 2.99 -0.23
C THR A 36 12.81 1.89 -0.59
N ASN A 37 13.27 0.63 -0.64
CA ASN A 37 12.49 -0.57 -0.93
C ASN A 37 11.17 -0.67 -0.15
N ALA A 38 11.21 -0.50 1.18
CA ALA A 38 10.01 -0.62 2.03
C ALA A 38 8.94 0.42 1.66
N VAL A 39 9.35 1.69 1.54
CA VAL A 39 8.45 2.81 1.22
C VAL A 39 7.87 2.63 -0.19
N TYR A 40 8.72 2.31 -1.17
CA TYR A 40 8.29 2.08 -2.55
C TYR A 40 7.29 0.92 -2.66
N GLY A 41 7.58 -0.22 -2.01
CA GLY A 41 6.68 -1.36 -2.01
C GLY A 41 5.36 -1.08 -1.31
N PHE A 42 5.40 -0.43 -0.15
CA PHE A 42 4.19 -0.02 0.58
C PHE A 42 3.29 0.89 -0.27
N CYS A 43 3.85 1.94 -0.86
CA CYS A 43 3.11 2.86 -1.73
C CYS A 43 2.50 2.14 -2.94
N ASN A 44 3.21 1.20 -3.55
CA ASN A 44 2.70 0.41 -4.66
C ASN A 44 1.51 -0.47 -4.27
N ILE A 45 1.58 -1.13 -3.10
CA ILE A 45 0.48 -1.93 -2.56
C ILE A 45 -0.73 -1.04 -2.31
N LEU A 46 -0.54 0.11 -1.64
CA LEU A 46 -1.62 1.06 -1.39
C LEU A 46 -2.26 1.55 -2.70
N ARG A 47 -1.44 1.94 -3.68
CA ARG A 47 -1.93 2.38 -4.99
C ARG A 47 -2.73 1.27 -5.69
N LYS A 48 -2.33 0.01 -5.55
CA LYS A 48 -3.05 -1.16 -6.09
C LYS A 48 -4.43 -1.31 -5.44
N ILE A 49 -4.49 -1.26 -4.11
CA ILE A 49 -5.75 -1.31 -3.34
C ILE A 49 -6.70 -0.21 -3.82
N LEU A 50 -6.23 1.04 -3.89
CA LEU A 50 -7.06 2.18 -4.30
C LEU A 50 -7.62 2.01 -5.73
N ARG A 51 -6.82 1.49 -6.68
CA ARG A 51 -7.28 1.29 -8.06
C ARG A 51 -8.24 0.13 -8.24
N GLU A 52 -7.94 -1.00 -7.61
CA GLU A 52 -8.67 -2.26 -7.82
C GLU A 52 -9.93 -2.36 -6.96
N HIS A 53 -9.88 -1.84 -5.74
CA HIS A 53 -10.93 -2.03 -4.75
C HIS A 53 -11.80 -0.78 -4.53
N LYS A 54 -11.29 0.41 -4.88
CA LYS A 54 -11.96 1.70 -4.75
C LYS A 54 -12.71 1.84 -3.41
N PRO A 55 -12.00 1.72 -2.27
CA PRO A 55 -12.64 1.79 -0.97
C PRO A 55 -13.19 3.20 -0.70
N ASP A 56 -14.29 3.29 0.04
CA ASP A 56 -14.85 4.56 0.48
C ASP A 56 -13.99 5.17 1.60
N TYR A 57 -13.41 4.32 2.44
CA TYR A 57 -12.56 4.72 3.56
C TYR A 57 -11.32 3.84 3.68
N LEU A 58 -10.26 4.44 4.20
CA LEU A 58 -9.00 3.79 4.51
C LEU A 58 -8.57 4.19 5.92
N ALA A 59 -8.11 3.23 6.72
CA ALA A 59 -7.52 3.46 8.03
C ALA A 59 -6.32 2.55 8.27
#